data_AF-A0A930QQ64-F1
#
_entry.id   AF-A0A930QQ64-F1
#
_cell.length_a   1.000
_cell.length_b   1.000
_cell.length_c   1.000
_cell.angle_alpha   90.00
_cell.angle_beta   90.00
_cell.angle_gamma   90.00
#
_symmetry.space_group_name_H-M   'P 1'
#
loop_
_entity.id
_entity.type
_entity.pdbx_description
1 polymer ?
#
loop_
_entity_poly.entity_id
_entity_poly.type
_entity_poly.pdbx_seq_one_letter_code
_entity_poly.pdbx_strand_id
1 'polypeptide(L)'
;ERVEGTLMGNGERTGNVDILTIAYNLFSQGIDPKLHLSNIKEINEVYERCTKMKVDPRHPYAGQLVFTAFSGSHQDAINKGLQAMRETENPYWEVPYLPIDPADIGRQYEPVVRINSQSGKGGVAFILDSFFGYKLPKGMHKEFADMIQELSENRGEGTPDQIFNTFKANYIERKEPVHFVRCDVVE
;
A
#
# COMPACT_ATOMS: atom_id res chain seq x y z
N GLU A 1 -16.95 -32.66 3.63
CA GLU A 1 -18.31 -32.74 4.20
C GLU A 1 -18.53 -31.74 5.33
N ARG A 2 -17.61 -31.60 6.30
CA ARG A 2 -17.70 -30.58 7.36
C ARG A 2 -16.31 -30.25 7.92
N VAL A 3 -16.11 -29.00 8.35
CA VAL A 3 -14.92 -28.56 9.09
C VAL A 3 -15.40 -27.82 10.36
N GLU A 4 -14.76 -28.09 11.49
CA GLU A 4 -14.94 -27.33 12.73
C GLU A 4 -13.70 -26.46 12.97
N GLY A 5 -13.91 -25.25 13.49
CA GLY A 5 -12.84 -24.31 13.76
C GLY A 5 -13.36 -23.06 14.43
N THR A 6 -12.51 -22.04 14.50
CA THR A 6 -12.82 -20.77 15.15
C THR A 6 -12.41 -19.60 14.27
N LEU A 7 -12.84 -18.38 14.63
CA LEU A 7 -12.33 -17.17 14.01
C LEU A 7 -10.91 -16.87 14.53
N MET A 8 -10.03 -16.46 13.62
CA MET A 8 -8.62 -16.13 13.90
C MET A 8 -7.83 -17.26 14.55
N GLY A 9 -8.29 -18.50 14.36
CA GLY A 9 -7.65 -19.69 14.90
C GLY A 9 -7.65 -19.75 16.43
N ASN A 10 -8.51 -19.02 17.15
CA ASN A 10 -8.55 -19.10 18.61
C ASN A 10 -8.86 -20.52 19.14
N GLY A 11 -8.33 -20.91 20.29
CA GLY A 11 -8.54 -22.24 20.85
C GLY A 11 -7.45 -22.63 21.84
N GLU A 12 -7.42 -23.91 22.22
CA GLU A 12 -6.45 -24.42 23.18
C GLU A 12 -5.02 -24.46 22.58
N ARG A 13 -4.01 -24.09 23.38
CA ARG A 13 -2.58 -24.05 22.99
C ARG A 13 -2.34 -23.15 21.76
N THR A 14 -2.13 -23.75 20.60
CA THR A 14 -1.87 -23.07 19.32
C THR A 14 -3.15 -22.65 18.62
N GLY A 15 -4.30 -23.09 19.12
CA GLY A 15 -5.60 -22.74 18.56
C GLY A 15 -6.23 -23.83 17.68
N ASN A 16 -7.46 -23.56 17.24
CA ASN A 16 -8.15 -24.38 16.24
C ASN A 16 -7.81 -23.88 14.82
N VAL A 17 -8.29 -24.61 13.81
CA VAL A 17 -8.21 -24.10 12.44
C VAL A 17 -9.02 -22.82 12.29
N ASP A 18 -8.47 -21.86 11.55
CA ASP A 18 -9.12 -20.57 11.29
C ASP A 18 -10.13 -20.68 10.15
N ILE A 19 -11.41 -20.58 10.49
CA ILE A 19 -12.52 -20.62 9.52
C ILE A 19 -12.48 -19.44 8.56
N LEU A 20 -11.99 -18.28 9.02
CA LEU A 20 -11.90 -17.09 8.20
C LEU A 20 -10.86 -17.27 7.09
N THR A 21 -9.68 -17.80 7.45
CA THR A 21 -8.64 -18.13 6.46
C THR A 21 -9.12 -19.18 5.46
N ILE A 22 -9.83 -20.23 5.90
CA ILE A 22 -10.40 -21.23 4.98
C ILE A 22 -11.38 -20.57 3.99
N ALA A 23 -12.31 -19.76 4.51
CA ALA A 23 -13.33 -19.11 3.69
C ALA A 23 -12.70 -18.19 2.63
N TYR A 24 -11.71 -17.39 3.00
CA TYR A 24 -11.02 -16.51 2.04
C TYR A 24 -10.09 -17.25 1.09
N ASN A 25 -9.54 -18.40 1.49
CA ASN A 25 -8.81 -19.26 0.56
C ASN A 25 -9.74 -19.84 -0.52
N LEU A 26 -10.99 -20.16 -0.19
CA LEU A 26 -11.99 -20.54 -1.20
C LEU A 26 -12.36 -19.35 -2.08
N PHE A 27 -12.66 -18.21 -1.47
CA PHE A 27 -13.02 -16.97 -2.16
C PHE A 27 -11.95 -16.53 -3.17
N SER A 28 -10.67 -16.50 -2.78
CA SER A 28 -9.55 -16.11 -3.66
C SER A 28 -9.34 -17.05 -4.84
N GLN A 29 -9.93 -18.24 -4.81
CA GLN A 29 -9.91 -19.22 -5.91
C GLN A 29 -11.25 -19.27 -6.67
N GLY A 30 -12.15 -18.30 -6.45
CA GLY A 30 -13.44 -18.21 -7.13
C GLY A 30 -14.51 -19.18 -6.61
N ILE A 31 -14.33 -19.74 -5.42
CA ILE A 31 -15.30 -20.64 -4.79
C ILE A 31 -16.05 -19.89 -3.70
N ASP A 32 -17.38 -19.82 -3.81
CA ASP A 32 -18.24 -19.21 -2.79
C ASP A 32 -18.13 -19.98 -1.44
N PRO A 33 -17.62 -19.34 -0.36
CA PRO A 33 -17.51 -19.99 0.94
C PRO A 33 -18.86 -20.13 1.67
N LYS A 34 -19.95 -19.55 1.13
CA LYS A 34 -21.29 -19.52 1.72
C LYS A 34 -21.34 -18.91 3.13
N LEU A 35 -20.46 -17.94 3.37
CA LEU A 35 -20.36 -17.17 4.61
C LEU A 35 -20.33 -15.67 4.30
N HIS A 36 -21.03 -14.88 5.11
CA HIS A 36 -21.02 -13.42 4.99
C HIS A 36 -19.83 -12.83 5.73
N LEU A 37 -18.74 -12.58 5.00
CA LEU A 37 -17.47 -12.09 5.57
C LEU A 37 -16.99 -10.76 4.97
N SER A 38 -17.85 -10.01 4.27
CA SER A 38 -17.47 -8.83 3.49
C SER A 38 -16.84 -7.66 4.28
N ASN A 39 -16.87 -7.67 5.62
CA ASN A 39 -16.22 -6.65 6.44
C ASN A 39 -15.36 -7.27 7.52
N ILE A 40 -14.09 -7.49 7.20
CA ILE A 40 -13.15 -8.10 8.13
C ILE A 40 -12.80 -7.20 9.32
N LYS A 41 -12.90 -5.87 9.16
CA LYS A 41 -12.62 -4.93 10.27
C LYS A 41 -13.63 -5.10 11.39
N GLU A 42 -14.91 -5.20 11.06
CA GLU A 42 -15.97 -5.46 12.03
C GLU A 42 -15.79 -6.83 12.71
N ILE A 43 -15.42 -7.86 11.94
CA ILE A 43 -15.13 -9.19 12.49
C ILE A 43 -13.97 -9.13 13.49
N ASN A 44 -12.88 -8.42 13.14
CA ASN A 44 -11.74 -8.21 14.03
C ASN A 44 -12.18 -7.51 15.32
N GLU A 45 -12.94 -6.42 15.24
CA GLU A 45 -13.41 -5.66 16.40
C GLU A 45 -14.24 -6.52 17.35
N VAL A 46 -15.16 -7.33 16.80
CA VAL A 46 -15.98 -8.27 17.57
C VAL A 46 -15.10 -9.34 18.22
N TYR A 47 -14.17 -9.92 17.46
CA TYR A 47 -13.24 -10.94 17.93
C TYR A 47 -12.41 -10.43 19.12
N GLU A 48 -11.75 -9.29 18.97
CA GLU A 48 -10.88 -8.73 20.02
C GLU A 48 -11.68 -8.32 21.26
N ARG A 49 -12.90 -7.77 21.07
CA ARG A 49 -13.80 -7.43 22.18
C ARG A 49 -14.24 -8.65 22.97
N CYS A 50 -14.61 -9.74 22.29
CA CYS A 50 -15.12 -10.96 22.89
C CYS A 50 -14.01 -11.80 23.54
N THR A 51 -12.85 -11.91 22.91
CA THR A 51 -11.76 -12.79 23.35
C THR A 51 -10.73 -12.10 24.24
N LYS A 52 -10.66 -10.76 24.20
CA LYS A 52 -9.58 -9.94 24.79
C LYS A 52 -8.19 -10.24 24.21
N MET A 53 -8.13 -10.95 23.09
CA MET A 53 -6.92 -11.18 22.31
C MET A 53 -6.80 -10.13 21.21
N LYS A 54 -5.58 -9.93 20.70
CA LYS A 54 -5.33 -9.07 19.54
C LYS A 54 -5.16 -9.93 18.29
N VAL A 55 -5.60 -9.44 17.15
CA VAL A 55 -5.30 -10.05 15.86
C VAL A 55 -3.83 -9.79 15.53
N ASP A 56 -3.08 -10.84 15.17
CA ASP A 56 -1.68 -10.66 14.78
C ASP A 56 -1.59 -9.77 13.52
N PRO A 57 -0.66 -8.80 13.44
CA PRO A 57 -0.52 -7.93 12.27
C PRO A 57 -0.32 -8.67 10.94
N ARG A 58 0.13 -9.92 10.97
CA ARG A 58 0.36 -10.77 9.79
C ARG A 58 -0.65 -11.91 9.67
N HIS A 59 -1.69 -11.96 10.49
CA HIS A 59 -2.75 -12.96 10.38
C HIS A 59 -3.39 -12.89 8.99
N PRO A 60 -3.48 -14.00 8.22
CA PRO A 60 -3.98 -13.97 6.85
C PRO A 60 -5.31 -13.21 6.72
N TYR A 61 -5.40 -12.31 5.73
CA TYR A 61 -6.55 -11.43 5.44
C TYR A 61 -6.88 -10.39 6.53
N ALA A 62 -6.84 -10.78 7.81
CA ALA A 62 -7.28 -9.98 8.95
C ALA A 62 -6.21 -9.01 9.48
N GLY A 63 -4.95 -9.39 9.40
CA GLY A 63 -3.83 -8.66 9.97
C GLY A 63 -3.68 -7.26 9.38
N GLN A 64 -3.13 -6.34 10.16
CA GLN A 64 -2.95 -4.95 9.71
C GLN A 64 -2.02 -4.82 8.49
N LEU A 65 -1.02 -5.70 8.35
CA LEU A 65 0.07 -5.56 7.37
C LEU A 65 -0.15 -6.38 6.08
N VAL A 66 -1.24 -7.14 5.98
CA VAL A 66 -1.40 -8.13 4.90
C VAL A 66 -1.73 -7.54 3.53
N PHE A 67 -2.19 -6.28 3.48
CA PHE A 67 -2.40 -5.52 2.25
C PHE A 67 -1.45 -4.32 2.16
N THR A 68 -0.26 -4.45 2.76
CA THR A 68 0.77 -3.43 2.78
C THR A 68 1.97 -3.88 1.97
N ALA A 69 2.41 -3.04 1.03
CA ALA A 69 3.68 -3.22 0.33
C ALA A 69 4.71 -2.21 0.82
N PHE A 70 5.81 -2.70 1.41
CA PHE A 70 6.93 -1.88 1.85
C PHE A 70 8.00 -1.66 0.77
N SER A 71 8.07 -2.56 -0.21
CA SER A 71 9.04 -2.47 -1.30
C SER A 71 8.53 -1.53 -2.40
N GLY A 72 9.35 -0.56 -2.81
CA GLY A 72 9.02 0.34 -3.92
C GLY A 72 8.80 -0.40 -5.25
N SER A 73 9.50 -1.52 -5.49
CA SER A 73 9.25 -2.33 -6.70
C SER A 73 7.90 -3.06 -6.65
N HIS A 74 7.47 -3.52 -5.47
CA HIS A 74 6.14 -4.11 -5.30
C HIS A 74 5.06 -3.04 -5.46
N GLN A 75 5.27 -1.84 -4.89
CA GLN A 75 4.36 -0.71 -5.05
C GLN A 75 4.18 -0.33 -6.53
N ASP A 76 5.28 -0.20 -7.28
CA ASP A 76 5.23 0.08 -8.72
C ASP A 76 4.44 -1.00 -9.50
N ALA A 77 4.67 -2.27 -9.22
CA ALA A 77 3.94 -3.37 -9.85
C ALA A 77 2.43 -3.37 -9.50
N ILE A 78 2.09 -3.14 -8.23
CA ILE A 78 0.70 -3.01 -7.76
C ILE A 78 0.01 -1.85 -8.48
N ASN A 79 0.66 -0.69 -8.57
CA ASN A 79 0.10 0.49 -9.23
C ASN A 79 -0.17 0.26 -10.72
N LYS A 80 0.74 -0.43 -11.42
CA LYS A 80 0.55 -0.83 -12.83
C LYS A 80 -0.61 -1.79 -12.99
N GLY A 81 -0.74 -2.78 -12.11
CA GLY A 81 -1.88 -3.71 -12.09
C GLY A 81 -3.20 -2.97 -11.85
N LEU A 82 -3.26 -2.11 -10.84
CA LEU A 82 -4.44 -1.29 -10.54
C LEU A 82 -4.81 -0.33 -11.68
N GLN A 83 -3.81 0.23 -12.39
CA GLN A 83 -4.05 1.06 -13.56
C GLN A 83 -4.65 0.24 -14.71
N ALA A 84 -4.08 -0.93 -15.01
CA ALA A 84 -4.62 -1.83 -16.03
C ALA A 84 -6.05 -2.27 -15.71
N MET A 85 -6.34 -2.59 -14.45
CA MET A 85 -7.70 -2.93 -13.98
C MET A 85 -8.70 -1.77 -14.12
N ARG A 86 -8.25 -0.50 -14.14
CA ARG A 86 -9.13 0.67 -14.36
C ARG A 86 -9.33 0.98 -15.84
N GLU A 87 -8.31 0.72 -16.66
CA GLU A 87 -8.34 0.98 -18.11
C GLU A 87 -9.04 -0.14 -18.87
N THR A 88 -9.06 -1.35 -18.30
CA THR A 88 -9.73 -2.52 -18.84
C THR A 88 -10.98 -2.82 -18.01
N GLU A 89 -12.07 -3.25 -18.64
CA GLU A 89 -13.24 -3.79 -17.92
C GLU A 89 -13.00 -5.27 -17.55
N ASN A 90 -11.78 -5.64 -17.12
CA ASN A 90 -11.46 -7.02 -16.80
C ASN A 90 -12.22 -7.43 -15.52
N PRO A 91 -13.09 -8.46 -15.57
CA PRO A 91 -13.78 -8.94 -14.37
C PRO A 91 -12.86 -9.72 -13.41
N TYR A 92 -11.66 -10.10 -13.83
CA TYR A 92 -10.71 -10.86 -13.03
C TYR A 92 -9.70 -9.94 -12.34
N TRP A 93 -9.46 -10.19 -11.05
CA TRP A 93 -8.44 -9.47 -10.29
C TRP A 93 -7.01 -9.87 -10.73
N GLU A 94 -6.28 -8.92 -11.31
CA GLU A 94 -4.94 -9.15 -11.88
C GLU A 94 -3.88 -8.17 -11.34
N VAL A 95 -3.88 -7.94 -10.02
CA VAL A 95 -2.90 -7.05 -9.39
C VAL A 95 -1.76 -7.85 -8.74
N PRO A 96 -0.50 -7.66 -9.15
CA PRO A 96 0.64 -8.37 -8.57
C PRO A 96 0.72 -8.20 -7.05
N TYR A 97 1.14 -9.24 -6.34
CA TYR A 97 1.33 -9.27 -4.88
C TYR A 97 0.08 -9.12 -4.01
N LEU A 98 -1.09 -8.79 -4.58
CA LEU A 98 -2.37 -8.76 -3.87
C LEU A 98 -3.21 -9.96 -4.33
N PRO A 99 -3.44 -10.98 -3.49
CA PRO A 99 -4.13 -12.20 -3.91
C PRO A 99 -5.63 -11.98 -4.18
N ILE A 100 -6.21 -10.92 -3.62
CA ILE A 100 -7.61 -10.49 -3.80
C ILE A 100 -7.66 -8.96 -3.81
N ASP A 101 -8.76 -8.38 -4.26
CA ASP A 101 -9.04 -6.97 -4.01
C ASP A 101 -9.30 -6.77 -2.51
N PRO A 102 -8.51 -5.95 -1.79
CA PRO A 102 -8.79 -5.65 -0.39
C PRO A 102 -10.21 -5.09 -0.16
N ALA A 103 -10.78 -4.40 -1.14
CA ALA A 103 -12.12 -3.82 -1.05
C ALA A 103 -13.22 -4.89 -0.90
N ASP A 104 -13.03 -6.08 -1.47
CA ASP A 104 -13.99 -7.20 -1.38
C ASP A 104 -14.26 -7.64 0.06
N ILE A 105 -13.33 -7.33 0.97
CA ILE A 105 -13.39 -7.71 2.38
C ILE A 105 -13.40 -6.52 3.34
N GLY A 106 -13.71 -5.32 2.83
CA GLY A 106 -13.80 -4.09 3.62
C GLY A 106 -12.44 -3.53 4.04
N ARG A 107 -11.39 -3.85 3.28
CA ARG A 107 -10.03 -3.34 3.46
C ARG A 107 -9.64 -2.45 2.27
N GLN A 108 -8.48 -1.85 2.39
CA GLN A 108 -7.87 -1.05 1.34
C GLN A 108 -6.40 -1.43 1.25
N TYR A 109 -5.85 -1.31 0.05
CA TYR A 109 -4.40 -1.34 -0.12
C TYR A 109 -3.81 -0.09 0.54
N GLU A 110 -2.90 -0.30 1.49
CA GLU A 110 -2.22 0.78 2.21
C GLU A 110 -0.76 0.84 1.74
N PRO A 111 -0.40 1.73 0.79
CA PRO A 111 0.98 1.94 0.43
C PRO A 111 1.71 2.57 1.60
N VAL A 112 2.48 1.77 2.35
CA VAL A 112 3.39 2.31 3.36
C VAL A 112 4.63 2.80 2.64
N VAL A 113 4.61 4.10 2.38
CA VAL A 113 5.77 4.80 1.89
C VAL A 113 6.74 5.00 3.05
N ARG A 114 7.82 4.22 3.04
CA ARG A 114 9.04 4.54 3.79
C ARG A 114 10.16 4.73 2.79
N ILE A 115 10.71 5.94 2.74
CA ILE A 115 11.92 6.16 1.98
C ILE A 115 13.11 5.81 2.86
N ASN A 116 13.85 4.78 2.47
CA ASN A 116 15.18 4.54 2.96
C ASN A 116 16.17 4.58 1.79
N SER A 117 17.45 4.38 2.07
CA SER A 117 18.51 4.37 1.05
C SER A 117 18.34 3.32 -0.06
N GLN A 118 17.31 2.45 0.00
CA GLN A 118 16.96 1.48 -1.04
C GLN A 118 15.73 1.86 -1.87
N SER A 119 15.02 2.94 -1.52
CA SER A 119 13.82 3.39 -2.23
C SER A 119 14.22 3.99 -3.57
N GLY A 120 14.35 3.14 -4.59
CA GLY A 120 14.83 3.52 -5.91
C GLY A 120 13.99 4.58 -6.63
N LYS A 121 14.42 4.95 -7.84
CA LYS A 121 13.94 6.08 -8.66
C LYS A 121 12.42 6.25 -8.77
N GLY A 122 11.68 5.15 -8.86
CA GLY A 122 10.22 5.17 -8.99
C GLY A 122 9.48 5.54 -7.71
N GLY A 123 10.06 5.25 -6.54
CA GLY A 123 9.41 5.47 -5.25
C GLY A 123 9.20 6.95 -4.95
N VAL A 124 10.22 7.77 -5.17
CA VAL A 124 10.18 9.21 -4.89
C VAL A 124 9.18 9.94 -5.78
N ALA A 125 9.19 9.65 -7.08
CA ALA A 125 8.25 10.26 -8.03
C ALA A 125 6.80 9.85 -7.76
N PHE A 126 6.58 8.58 -7.39
CA PHE A 126 5.26 8.08 -7.01
C PHE A 126 4.68 8.81 -5.79
N ILE A 127 5.51 9.15 -4.82
CA ILE A 127 5.07 9.87 -3.61
C ILE A 127 4.62 11.28 -3.94
N LEU A 128 5.41 11.99 -4.76
CA LEU A 128 5.05 13.33 -5.19
C LEU A 128 3.74 13.36 -5.97
N ASP A 129 3.49 12.38 -6.83
CA ASP A 129 2.22 12.25 -7.54
C ASP A 129 1.08 11.89 -6.57
N SER A 130 1.26 10.83 -5.78
CA SER A 130 0.18 10.25 -4.97
C SER A 130 -0.24 11.09 -3.77
N PHE A 131 0.72 11.75 -3.09
CA PHE A 131 0.46 12.52 -1.88
C PHE A 131 0.31 14.02 -2.15
N PHE A 132 0.92 14.53 -3.22
CA PHE A 132 1.00 15.97 -3.48
C PHE A 132 0.52 16.37 -4.89
N GLY A 133 0.18 15.43 -5.77
CA GLY A 133 -0.31 15.71 -7.12
C GLY A 133 0.76 16.15 -8.13
N TYR A 134 2.05 16.02 -7.81
CA TYR A 134 3.14 16.45 -8.68
C TYR A 134 3.65 15.32 -9.58
N LYS A 135 3.28 15.39 -10.87
CA LYS A 135 3.77 14.47 -11.89
C LYS A 135 5.13 14.92 -12.43
N LEU A 136 6.20 14.34 -11.88
CA LEU A 136 7.56 14.61 -12.34
C LEU A 136 7.80 14.05 -13.76
N PRO A 137 8.43 14.81 -14.67
CA PRO A 137 8.96 14.29 -15.92
C PRO A 137 9.97 13.15 -15.70
N LYS A 138 9.97 12.13 -16.57
CA LYS A 138 10.85 10.94 -16.45
C LYS A 138 12.33 11.28 -16.28
N GLY A 139 12.82 12.33 -16.93
CA GLY A 139 14.21 12.78 -16.80
C GLY A 139 14.59 13.21 -15.39
N MET A 140 13.64 13.78 -14.64
CA MET A 140 13.85 14.27 -13.27
C MET A 140 13.83 13.16 -12.22
N HIS A 141 13.26 11.98 -12.54
CA HIS A 141 13.10 10.89 -11.56
C HIS A 141 14.44 10.44 -10.99
N LYS A 142 15.46 10.34 -11.83
CA LYS A 142 16.80 9.94 -11.40
C LYS A 142 17.42 11.00 -10.49
N GLU A 143 17.49 12.23 -10.99
CA GLU A 143 18.12 13.35 -10.28
C GLU A 143 17.49 13.57 -8.89
N PHE A 144 16.17 13.58 -8.82
CA PHE A 144 15.49 13.81 -7.55
C PHE A 144 15.60 12.62 -6.61
N ALA A 145 15.64 11.39 -7.13
CA ALA A 145 15.88 10.21 -6.30
C ALA A 145 17.29 10.19 -5.71
N ASP A 146 18.31 10.57 -6.48
CA ASP A 146 19.69 10.67 -6.01
C ASP A 146 19.79 11.71 -4.86
N MET A 147 19.10 12.84 -4.98
CA MET A 147 19.04 13.89 -3.94
C MET A 147 18.37 13.41 -2.63
N ILE A 148 17.28 12.65 -2.75
CA ILE A 148 16.58 12.10 -1.60
C ILE A 148 17.39 10.98 -0.93
N GLN A 149 18.11 10.17 -1.71
CA GLN A 149 18.99 9.14 -1.19
C GLN A 149 20.11 9.75 -0.34
N GLU A 150 20.78 10.80 -0.83
CA GLU A 150 21.83 11.50 -0.08
C GLU A 150 21.31 12.10 1.24
N LEU A 151 20.09 12.64 1.23
CA LEU A 151 19.42 13.11 2.44
C LEU A 151 19.12 11.99 3.43
N SER A 152 18.69 10.83 2.92
CA SER A 152 18.34 9.67 3.75
C SER A 152 19.56 9.02 4.39
N GLU A 153 20.70 8.94 3.68
CA GLU A 153 21.97 8.44 4.22
C GLU A 153 22.45 9.27 5.42
N ASN A 154 22.17 10.58 5.43
CA ASN A 154 22.59 11.49 6.49
C ASN A 154 21.61 11.63 7.66
N ARG A 155 20.30 11.39 7.44
CA ARG A 155 19.24 11.70 8.42
C ARG A 155 18.30 10.53 8.75
N GLY A 156 18.45 9.38 8.11
CA GLY A 156 17.55 8.24 8.25
C GLY A 156 16.37 8.28 7.25
N GLU A 157 15.31 7.54 7.53
CA GLU A 157 14.19 7.41 6.58
C GLU A 157 13.43 8.73 6.37
N GLY A 158 13.09 9.04 5.11
CA GLY A 158 12.38 10.26 4.73
C GLY A 158 10.85 10.10 4.74
N THR A 159 10.14 11.00 5.43
CA THR A 159 8.67 11.07 5.37
C THR A 159 8.19 11.74 4.07
N PRO A 160 6.93 11.52 3.63
CA PRO A 160 6.34 12.23 2.49
C PRO A 160 6.53 13.76 2.54
N ASP A 161 6.34 14.37 3.71
CA ASP A 161 6.52 15.81 3.90
C ASP A 161 7.97 16.25 3.72
N GLN A 162 8.94 15.45 4.20
CA GLN A 162 10.36 15.76 4.02
C GLN A 162 10.74 15.72 2.54
N ILE A 163 10.23 14.74 1.80
CA ILE A 163 10.45 14.63 0.35
C ILE A 163 9.88 15.85 -0.36
N PHE A 164 8.65 16.24 -0.01
CA PHE A 164 8.01 17.41 -0.61
C PHE A 164 8.73 18.72 -0.28
N ASN A 165 9.21 18.87 0.95
CA ASN A 165 10.01 20.03 1.34
C ASN A 165 11.34 20.09 0.59
N THR A 166 12.01 18.94 0.38
CA THR A 166 13.21 18.88 -0.47
C THR A 166 12.91 19.25 -1.92
N PHE A 167 11.79 18.76 -2.46
CA PHE A 167 11.33 19.13 -3.80
C PHE A 167 11.13 20.65 -3.93
N LYS A 168 10.40 21.24 -2.98
CA LYS A 168 10.19 22.69 -2.93
C LYS A 168 11.49 23.47 -2.86
N ALA A 169 12.37 23.13 -1.92
CA ALA A 169 13.63 23.82 -1.72
C ALA A 169 14.53 23.81 -2.97
N ASN A 170 14.51 22.73 -3.75
CA ASN A 170 15.42 22.55 -4.89
C ASN A 170 14.84 22.99 -6.23
N TYR A 171 13.52 22.92 -6.43
CA TYR A 171 12.88 23.19 -7.72
C TYR A 171 11.90 24.35 -7.73
N ILE A 172 11.32 24.74 -6.59
CA ILE A 172 10.30 25.80 -6.53
C ILE A 172 10.87 27.07 -5.88
N GLU A 173 11.54 26.93 -4.74
CA GLU A 173 12.01 28.04 -3.91
C GLU A 173 13.44 28.49 -4.26
N ARG A 174 14.14 27.69 -5.06
CA ARG A 174 15.51 27.97 -5.49
C ARG A 174 15.54 29.23 -6.36
N LYS A 175 16.31 30.23 -5.91
CA LYS A 175 16.46 31.51 -6.62
C LYS A 175 17.76 31.64 -7.42
N GLU A 176 18.67 30.68 -7.29
CA GLU A 176 20.01 30.77 -7.88
C GLU A 176 20.40 29.46 -8.60
N PRO A 177 21.08 29.52 -9.76
CA PRO A 177 21.58 30.73 -10.43
C PRO A 177 20.51 31.47 -11.27
N VAL A 178 19.31 30.89 -11.39
CA VAL A 178 18.21 31.44 -12.17
C VAL A 178 17.01 31.61 -11.25
N HIS A 179 16.45 32.81 -11.20
CA HIS A 179 15.24 33.12 -10.45
C HIS A 179 14.07 33.32 -11.40
N PHE A 180 13.01 32.54 -11.23
CA PHE A 180 11.77 32.76 -11.95
C PHE A 180 11.10 34.07 -11.48
N VAL A 181 11.04 35.07 -12.35
CA VAL A 181 10.44 36.38 -12.04
C VAL A 181 8.96 36.43 -12.45
N ARG A 182 8.64 35.97 -13.66
CA ARG A 182 7.30 36.05 -14.25
C ARG A 182 7.20 35.11 -15.46
N CYS A 183 6.02 34.54 -15.68
CA CYS A 183 5.62 33.92 -16.93
C CYS A 183 4.28 34.53 -17.35
N ASP A 184 4.20 35.02 -18.58
CA ASP A 184 2.93 35.41 -19.19
C ASP A 184 2.41 34.20 -19.99
N VAL A 185 1.35 33.57 -19.47
CA VAL A 185 0.66 32.52 -20.22
C VAL A 185 -0.29 33.23 -21.17
N VAL A 186 0.01 33.18 -22.47
CA VAL A 186 -0.92 33.64 -23.51
C VAL A 186 -1.82 32.44 -23.82
N GLU A 187 -3.10 32.54 -23.49
CA GLU A 187 -4.12 31.54 -23.85
C GLU A 187 -4.31 31.42 -25.36
#